data_AF-A0A812S6M1-F1
#
_entry.id   AF-A0A812S6M1-F1
#
_cell.length_a   1.000
_cell.length_b   1.000
_cell.length_c   1.000
_cell.angle_alpha   90.00
_cell.angle_beta   90.00
_cell.angle_gamma   90.00
#
_symmetry.space_group_name_H-M   'P 1'
#
loop_
_entity.id
_entity.type
_entity.pdbx_description
1 polymer ?
#
loop_
_entity_poly.entity_id
_entity_poly.type
_entity_poly.pdbx_seq_one_letter_code
_entity_poly.pdbx_strand_id
1 'polypeptide(L)'
;MTSVNDPSVPGITAAFRGGAIGTANVFESVLNGQQVSRQSGSFELWFKPDGLSNGDQVLYEVGGTGAGSYLSLQDDTLSLYVKSAFAGNDQLVSTTLTDDGWTQVVAVIHNTYEATLPSADDYVDLYVNGVLAATTELSPTDVNDWAGGNQAGLGLIGGVFASGGPLTDPGDASADFDLKGHIAIFEFTPTALTAGDVAARYAAITSSSSLAVPEPSTVMLAGLSLATATVKIRLDGGRGEASTTFETIHLIRTVAIAVLTILAAETALSVERPNVVLIITDDAGWADFGFIRDADPAANPGARGVIPTPNLDRLASRGVSFTNAYAGSVCSVSRAMITTGRYGNRFGYGNNIISDTSAIGSSPTDQGLPTSEVTIWERMQSVGYSTAAIGKWHIGQHANAGSILGNRPENQGVELFEGLWEGSRSYSVGAEADARALRRT
;
A
#
# COMPACT_ATOMS: atom_id res chain seq x y z
N MET A 1 5.12 -5.52 19.00
CA MET A 1 4.63 -4.32 18.32
C MET A 1 3.14 -4.50 18.13
N THR A 2 2.31 -3.64 18.72
CA THR A 2 0.84 -3.70 18.60
C THR A 2 0.43 -2.82 17.42
N SER A 3 -0.15 -3.42 16.37
CA SER A 3 -0.81 -2.66 15.32
C SER A 3 -1.99 -1.91 15.92
N VAL A 4 -2.03 -0.60 15.77
CA VAL A 4 -3.20 0.21 16.16
C VAL A 4 -4.04 0.42 14.91
N ASN A 5 -5.31 0.01 14.95
CA ASN A 5 -6.27 0.37 13.92
C ASN A 5 -6.91 1.70 14.33
N ASP A 6 -6.71 2.76 13.54
CA ASP A 6 -7.28 4.09 13.78
C ASP A 6 -8.31 4.41 12.68
N PRO A 7 -9.62 4.38 13.00
CA PRO A 7 -10.69 4.46 12.00
C PRO A 7 -10.91 5.85 11.42
N SER A 8 -10.12 6.87 11.82
CA SER A 8 -10.31 8.26 11.36
C SER A 8 -9.95 8.48 9.88
N VAL A 9 -9.09 7.63 9.30
CA VAL A 9 -8.82 7.58 7.86
C VAL A 9 -9.06 6.15 7.38
N PRO A 10 -10.15 5.88 6.64
CA PRO A 10 -10.61 4.51 6.48
C PRO A 10 -9.69 3.59 5.65
N GLY A 11 -8.76 4.14 4.85
CA GLY A 11 -7.74 3.36 4.14
C GLY A 11 -6.53 3.00 5.00
N ILE A 12 -6.40 3.55 6.20
CA ILE A 12 -5.34 3.23 7.15
C ILE A 12 -5.83 2.11 8.07
N THR A 13 -5.62 0.88 7.63
CA THR A 13 -6.11 -0.32 8.33
C THR A 13 -5.08 -0.92 9.30
N ALA A 14 -3.83 -0.47 9.22
CA ALA A 14 -2.76 -0.86 10.13
C ALA A 14 -1.77 0.29 10.29
N ALA A 15 -1.36 0.54 11.53
CA ALA A 15 -0.36 1.53 11.86
C ALA A 15 0.59 1.00 12.94
N PHE A 16 1.83 1.46 12.89
CA PHE A 16 2.91 1.00 13.74
C PHE A 16 3.46 2.16 14.56
N ARG A 17 3.62 1.92 15.87
CA ARG A 17 4.29 2.83 16.81
C ARG A 17 5.81 2.57 16.76
N GLY A 18 6.61 3.63 16.90
CA GLY A 18 8.02 3.74 16.48
C GLY A 18 9.03 2.63 16.84
N GLY A 19 10.19 2.73 16.18
CA GLY A 19 11.49 2.24 16.67
C GLY A 19 12.30 1.29 15.76
N ALA A 20 11.70 0.58 14.81
CA ALA A 20 12.45 -0.39 13.97
C ALA A 20 11.68 -0.83 12.71
N ILE A 21 11.25 0.12 11.88
CA ILE A 21 10.41 -0.23 10.72
C ILE A 21 11.19 -0.02 9.43
N GLY A 22 11.55 -1.13 8.80
CA GLY A 22 11.72 -1.26 7.35
C GLY A 22 12.90 -0.52 6.72
N THR A 23 13.52 -1.18 5.75
CA THR A 23 14.48 -0.56 4.83
C THR A 23 13.78 -0.37 3.48
N ALA A 24 13.68 0.86 2.98
CA ALA A 24 13.29 1.10 1.58
C ALA A 24 14.53 1.32 0.72
N ASN A 25 14.67 0.56 -0.38
CA ASN A 25 15.77 0.79 -1.32
C ASN A 25 15.50 2.06 -2.12
N VAL A 26 16.39 3.03 -2.02
CA VAL A 26 16.54 4.16 -2.92
C VAL A 26 17.53 3.72 -4.01
N PHE A 27 17.15 3.91 -5.28
CA PHE A 27 17.99 3.49 -6.39
C PHE A 27 19.14 4.48 -6.59
N GLU A 28 20.37 3.98 -6.66
CA GLU A 28 21.56 4.78 -6.92
C GLU A 28 22.13 4.49 -8.32
N SER A 29 22.58 5.54 -9.00
CA SER A 29 23.41 5.42 -10.21
C SER A 29 24.87 5.73 -9.87
N VAL A 30 25.84 5.26 -10.66
CA VAL A 30 27.26 5.54 -10.42
C VAL A 30 27.81 6.42 -11.55
N LEU A 31 28.37 7.58 -11.20
CA LEU A 31 29.03 8.50 -12.13
C LEU A 31 30.46 8.78 -11.65
N ASN A 32 31.46 8.54 -12.52
CA ASN A 32 32.89 8.75 -12.20
C ASN A 32 33.36 8.05 -10.91
N GLY A 33 32.76 6.92 -10.55
CA GLY A 33 33.07 6.18 -9.32
C GLY A 33 32.41 6.74 -8.06
N GLN A 34 31.55 7.75 -8.17
CA GLN A 34 30.70 8.25 -7.08
C GLN A 34 29.26 7.80 -7.28
N GLN A 35 28.61 7.33 -6.20
CA GLN A 35 27.17 7.09 -6.19
C GLN A 35 26.46 8.44 -6.29
N VAL A 36 25.52 8.55 -7.22
CA VAL A 36 24.71 9.74 -7.47
C VAL A 36 23.26 9.33 -7.71
N SER A 37 22.32 9.98 -7.03
CA SER A 37 20.88 9.83 -7.28
C SER A 37 20.44 10.89 -8.29
N ARG A 38 20.71 10.67 -9.58
CA ARG A 38 20.34 11.62 -10.67
C ARG A 38 19.02 11.26 -11.36
N GLN A 39 18.12 10.61 -10.65
CA GLN A 39 16.82 10.22 -11.16
C GLN A 39 15.72 10.96 -10.40
N SER A 40 14.69 11.38 -11.12
CA SER A 40 13.43 11.80 -10.51
C SER A 40 12.86 10.69 -9.64
N GLY A 41 12.23 11.04 -8.54
CA GLY A 41 11.70 10.08 -7.60
C GLY A 41 10.66 10.68 -6.69
N SER A 42 9.96 9.83 -5.94
CA SER A 42 9.01 10.29 -4.94
C SER A 42 9.05 9.38 -3.73
N PHE A 43 8.95 9.97 -2.55
CA PHE A 43 8.67 9.22 -1.32
C PHE A 43 7.31 9.65 -0.78
N GLU A 44 6.55 8.69 -0.28
CA GLU A 44 5.26 8.90 0.37
C GLU A 44 5.28 8.29 1.78
N LEU A 45 4.81 9.07 2.75
CA LEU A 45 4.66 8.69 4.14
C LEU A 45 3.26 9.03 4.63
N TRP A 46 2.61 8.09 5.30
CA TRP A 46 1.43 8.37 6.13
C TRP A 46 1.80 8.23 7.59
N PHE A 47 1.66 9.32 8.33
CA PHE A 47 1.97 9.35 9.75
C PHE A 47 0.92 10.09 10.55
N LYS A 48 0.88 9.81 11.84
CA LYS A 48 0.04 10.50 12.82
C LYS A 48 0.89 10.76 14.07
N PRO A 49 1.28 12.02 14.34
CA PRO A 49 2.01 12.33 15.56
C PRO A 49 1.10 12.14 16.78
N ASP A 50 1.69 11.85 17.94
CA ASP A 50 0.96 11.86 19.23
C ASP A 50 0.52 13.29 19.63
N GLY A 51 1.02 14.31 18.91
CA GLY A 51 0.73 15.73 19.07
C GLY A 51 1.80 16.60 18.40
N LEU A 52 1.42 17.81 17.97
CA LEU A 52 2.29 18.80 17.33
C LEU A 52 3.14 19.65 18.30
N SER A 53 3.25 19.28 19.57
CA SER A 53 4.09 20.02 20.54
C SER A 53 4.99 19.08 21.35
N ASN A 54 5.32 17.93 20.75
CA ASN A 54 6.06 16.85 21.40
C ASN A 54 7.57 16.93 21.13
N GLY A 55 8.07 18.10 20.74
CA GLY A 55 9.47 18.33 20.38
C GLY A 55 9.87 17.66 19.07
N ASP A 56 11.15 17.80 18.73
CA ASP A 56 11.72 17.37 17.46
C ASP A 56 11.64 15.84 17.28
N GLN A 57 11.24 15.42 16.08
CA GLN A 57 11.14 14.00 15.71
C GLN A 57 11.64 13.81 14.29
N VAL A 58 12.35 12.70 14.05
CA VAL A 58 12.73 12.27 12.71
C VAL A 58 11.71 11.25 12.22
N LEU A 59 11.01 11.60 11.14
CA LEU A 59 10.01 10.73 10.54
C LEU A 59 10.66 9.72 9.60
N TYR A 60 11.69 10.15 8.88
CA TYR A 60 12.39 9.39 7.85
C TYR A 60 13.81 9.90 7.69
N GLU A 61 14.77 8.99 7.48
CA GLU A 61 16.15 9.32 7.17
C GLU A 61 16.72 8.36 6.13
N VAL A 62 17.48 8.90 5.19
CA VAL A 62 18.31 8.18 4.21
C VAL A 62 19.70 8.79 4.21
N GLY A 63 20.72 7.96 4.40
CA GLY A 63 22.13 8.37 4.27
C GLY A 63 23.04 7.83 5.36
N GLY A 64 24.11 8.56 5.67
CA GLY A 64 25.14 8.18 6.65
C GLY A 64 25.90 9.39 7.20
N THR A 65 27.01 9.16 7.93
CA THR A 65 27.76 10.22 8.62
C THR A 65 28.10 11.41 7.70
N GLY A 66 27.42 12.54 7.92
CA GLY A 66 27.66 13.81 7.24
C GLY A 66 26.95 14.06 5.91
N ALA A 67 26.22 13.11 5.32
CA ALA A 67 25.48 13.33 4.06
C ALA A 67 24.25 12.44 3.92
N GLY A 68 23.16 13.00 3.37
CA GLY A 68 21.88 12.31 3.22
C GLY A 68 20.69 13.25 3.18
N SER A 69 19.49 12.70 3.29
CA SER A 69 18.26 13.44 3.46
C SER A 69 17.45 12.92 4.64
N TYR A 70 16.69 13.80 5.29
CA TYR A 70 15.77 13.40 6.34
C TYR A 70 14.53 14.30 6.36
N LEU A 71 13.40 13.73 6.79
CA LEU A 71 12.16 14.43 7.04
C LEU A 71 11.96 14.52 8.55
N SER A 72 11.77 15.73 9.07
CA SER A 72 11.49 15.96 10.48
C SER A 72 10.17 16.69 10.69
N LEU A 73 9.61 16.48 11.88
CA LEU A 73 8.54 17.30 12.43
C LEU A 73 9.07 17.95 13.71
N GLN A 74 9.17 19.28 13.69
CA GLN A 74 9.51 20.09 14.85
C GLN A 74 8.28 20.90 15.23
N ASP A 75 7.66 20.52 16.35
CA ASP A 75 6.33 21.00 16.72
C ASP A 75 5.30 20.80 15.58
N ASP A 76 4.86 21.90 14.96
CA ASP A 76 3.93 21.90 13.83
C ASP A 76 4.63 22.05 12.48
N THR A 77 5.95 22.23 12.46
CA THR A 77 6.72 22.50 11.25
C THR A 77 7.31 21.21 10.70
N LEU A 78 6.80 20.80 9.54
CA LEU A 78 7.29 19.68 8.76
C LEU A 78 8.36 20.17 7.78
N SER A 79 9.55 19.57 7.83
CA SER A 79 10.70 20.03 7.07
C SER A 79 11.45 18.86 6.43
N LEU A 80 11.75 19.00 5.14
CA LEU A 80 12.64 18.11 4.40
C LEU A 80 14.03 18.73 4.31
N TYR A 81 15.02 17.94 4.69
CA TYR A 81 16.43 18.32 4.76
C TYR A 81 17.23 17.48 3.77
N VAL A 82 18.20 18.11 3.12
CA VAL A 82 19.22 17.42 2.33
C VAL A 82 20.57 17.95 2.78
N LYS A 83 21.28 17.15 3.58
CA LYS A 83 22.60 17.50 4.10
C LYS A 83 23.65 17.03 3.10
N SER A 84 24.44 17.97 2.60
CA SER A 84 25.58 17.67 1.72
C SER A 84 26.88 17.51 2.51
N ALA A 85 27.84 16.76 1.96
CA ALA A 85 29.18 16.64 2.54
C ALA A 85 30.00 17.96 2.48
N PHE A 86 29.46 18.98 1.80
CA PHE A 86 30.04 20.31 1.62
C PHE A 86 29.17 21.32 2.37
N ALA A 87 29.68 21.88 3.47
CA ALA A 87 28.92 22.73 4.39
C ALA A 87 27.97 23.75 3.72
N GLY A 88 26.68 23.78 4.13
CA GLY A 88 25.87 24.99 3.97
C GLY A 88 24.34 24.90 3.78
N ASN A 89 23.72 23.75 3.51
CA ASN A 89 22.27 23.72 3.20
C ASN A 89 21.49 22.77 4.11
N ASP A 90 21.17 23.23 5.31
CA ASP A 90 20.50 22.42 6.33
C ASP A 90 18.97 22.61 6.35
N GLN A 91 18.29 22.91 5.23
CA GLN A 91 16.82 22.81 5.09
C GLN A 91 16.44 23.08 3.63
N LEU A 92 15.73 22.15 2.98
CA LEU A 92 15.40 22.27 1.57
C LEU A 92 14.00 22.91 1.38
N VAL A 93 12.99 22.38 2.07
CA VAL A 93 11.60 22.88 2.01
C VAL A 93 10.84 22.57 3.30
N SER A 94 9.92 23.44 3.70
CA SER A 94 9.06 23.21 4.87
C SER A 94 7.64 23.73 4.71
N THR A 95 6.76 23.22 5.55
CA THR A 95 5.37 23.65 5.69
C THR A 95 4.90 23.45 7.14
N THR A 96 3.82 24.12 7.52
CA THR A 96 3.19 23.97 8.84
C THR A 96 1.97 23.06 8.75
N LEU A 97 1.84 22.11 9.67
CA LEU A 97 0.68 21.25 9.85
C LEU A 97 -0.38 21.96 10.70
N THR A 98 -1.65 21.73 10.38
CA THR A 98 -2.78 22.38 11.06
C THR A 98 -3.35 21.58 12.22
N ASP A 99 -3.08 20.27 12.26
CA ASP A 99 -3.59 19.34 13.26
C ASP A 99 -2.66 18.11 13.39
N ASP A 100 -2.87 17.33 14.44
CA ASP A 100 -2.16 16.08 14.75
C ASP A 100 -2.87 14.83 14.18
N GLY A 101 -3.73 15.01 13.17
CA GLY A 101 -4.41 13.94 12.48
C GLY A 101 -3.48 13.11 11.59
N TRP A 102 -4.06 12.05 11.01
CA TRP A 102 -3.38 11.30 9.96
C TRP A 102 -3.07 12.21 8.78
N THR A 103 -1.78 12.31 8.50
CA THR A 103 -1.24 13.20 7.49
C THR A 103 -0.48 12.39 6.46
N GLN A 104 -0.84 12.58 5.19
CA GLN A 104 -0.03 12.15 4.07
C GLN A 104 1.03 13.22 3.80
N VAL A 105 2.27 12.79 3.66
CA VAL A 105 3.38 13.61 3.17
C VAL A 105 3.95 12.93 1.95
N VAL A 106 4.10 13.67 0.86
CA VAL A 106 4.81 13.20 -0.33
C VAL A 106 5.85 14.23 -0.71
N ALA A 107 7.12 13.85 -0.80
CA ALA A 107 8.08 14.68 -1.52
C ALA A 107 8.35 14.10 -2.90
N VAL A 108 8.29 14.97 -3.91
CA VAL A 108 8.51 14.64 -5.30
C VAL A 108 9.73 15.42 -5.77
N ILE A 109 10.71 14.69 -6.31
CA ILE A 109 11.93 15.26 -6.84
C ILE A 109 11.84 15.25 -8.36
N HIS A 110 11.97 16.43 -8.94
CA HIS A 110 12.02 16.63 -10.37
C HIS A 110 13.48 16.84 -10.76
N ASN A 111 14.07 15.81 -11.40
CA ASN A 111 15.39 15.90 -11.98
C ASN A 111 15.29 15.94 -13.51
N THR A 112 15.91 16.94 -14.11
CA THR A 112 16.02 17.16 -15.54
C THR A 112 17.41 16.74 -16.02
N TYR A 113 17.73 15.45 -15.86
CA TYR A 113 19.04 14.92 -16.23
C TYR A 113 19.39 15.21 -17.69
N GLU A 114 20.46 15.97 -17.91
CA GLU A 114 21.18 16.04 -19.19
C GLU A 114 22.68 15.86 -18.93
N ALA A 115 23.34 14.96 -19.68
CA ALA A 115 24.72 14.53 -19.42
C ALA A 115 25.78 15.66 -19.47
N THR A 116 25.41 16.86 -19.93
CA THR A 116 26.32 17.99 -20.15
C THR A 116 25.91 19.30 -19.47
N LEU A 117 24.81 19.36 -18.71
CA LEU A 117 24.39 20.60 -18.05
C LEU A 117 23.89 20.31 -16.62
N PRO A 118 24.44 20.97 -15.59
CA PRO A 118 23.68 21.21 -14.37
C PRO A 118 22.53 22.15 -14.77
N SER A 119 21.31 21.63 -14.87
CA SER A 119 20.14 22.46 -15.14
C SER A 119 19.76 23.22 -13.87
N ALA A 120 19.31 24.46 -14.04
CA ALA A 120 18.72 25.26 -12.97
C ALA A 120 17.24 24.90 -12.73
N ASP A 121 16.77 23.79 -13.31
CA ASP A 121 15.37 23.42 -13.38
C ASP A 121 15.02 22.20 -12.49
N ASP A 122 15.97 21.76 -11.66
CA ASP A 122 15.71 20.71 -10.68
C ASP A 122 15.01 21.32 -9.46
N TYR A 123 13.94 20.68 -8.98
CA TYR A 123 13.19 21.17 -7.83
C TYR A 123 12.55 20.03 -7.05
N VAL A 124 12.20 20.31 -5.79
CA VAL A 124 11.40 19.43 -4.94
C VAL A 124 10.07 20.07 -4.65
N ASP A 125 9.01 19.30 -4.86
CA ASP A 125 7.67 19.59 -4.37
C ASP A 125 7.41 18.80 -3.10
N LEU A 126 6.92 19.47 -2.07
CA LEU A 126 6.39 18.85 -0.86
C LEU A 126 4.87 18.96 -0.87
N TYR A 127 4.19 17.83 -0.88
CA TYR A 127 2.74 17.72 -0.79
C TYR A 127 2.33 17.27 0.60
N VAL A 128 1.23 17.85 1.09
CA VAL A 128 0.55 17.45 2.31
C VAL A 128 -0.91 17.16 1.98
N ASN A 129 -1.40 15.98 2.36
CA ASN A 129 -2.79 15.57 2.18
C ASN A 129 -3.32 15.74 0.74
N GLY A 130 -2.53 15.28 -0.23
CA GLY A 130 -2.87 15.37 -1.66
C GLY A 130 -2.67 16.74 -2.30
N VAL A 131 -2.23 17.76 -1.55
CA VAL A 131 -2.13 19.15 -2.02
C VAL A 131 -0.68 19.63 -1.95
N LEU A 132 -0.23 20.36 -2.97
CA LEU A 132 1.10 20.96 -2.99
C LEU A 132 1.20 21.99 -1.85
N ALA A 133 2.10 21.75 -0.90
CA ALA A 133 2.32 22.60 0.26
C ALA A 133 3.46 23.60 0.01
N ALA A 134 4.55 23.15 -0.61
CA ALA A 134 5.69 24.01 -0.91
C ALA A 134 6.56 23.44 -2.05
N THR A 135 7.31 24.31 -2.71
CA THR A 135 8.28 23.97 -3.77
C THR A 135 9.58 24.70 -3.52
N THR A 136 10.71 24.08 -3.86
CA THR A 136 12.04 24.68 -3.75
C THR A 136 12.96 24.17 -4.85
N GLU A 137 13.86 25.02 -5.32
CA GLU A 137 14.87 24.63 -6.32
C GLU A 137 15.98 23.80 -5.66
N LEU A 138 16.51 22.84 -6.40
CA LEU A 138 17.65 22.02 -5.99
C LEU A 138 18.94 22.55 -6.61
N SER A 139 19.99 22.65 -5.81
CA SER A 139 21.31 22.80 -6.40
C SER A 139 21.81 21.44 -6.93
N PRO A 140 22.64 21.43 -7.98
CA PRO A 140 23.25 20.20 -8.50
C PRO A 140 24.07 19.40 -7.47
N THR A 141 24.53 20.05 -6.40
CA THR A 141 25.21 19.40 -5.27
C THR A 141 24.24 18.64 -4.37
N ASP A 142 23.04 19.17 -4.13
CA ASP A 142 22.02 18.54 -3.28
C ASP A 142 21.50 17.24 -3.89
N VAL A 143 21.40 17.18 -5.22
CA VAL A 143 21.00 15.98 -5.97
C VAL A 143 21.93 14.78 -5.73
N ASN A 144 23.24 15.00 -5.61
CA ASN A 144 24.19 13.89 -5.44
C ASN A 144 24.14 13.32 -4.01
N ASP A 145 23.76 14.14 -3.02
CA ASP A 145 23.81 13.76 -1.60
C ASP A 145 22.46 13.28 -1.05
N TRP A 146 21.39 13.37 -1.83
CA TRP A 146 20.04 12.91 -1.49
C TRP A 146 19.98 11.49 -0.88
N ALA A 147 20.78 10.55 -1.40
CA ALA A 147 20.79 9.16 -0.94
C ALA A 147 21.78 8.89 0.22
N GLY A 148 22.81 9.73 0.39
CA GLY A 148 23.95 9.51 1.28
C GLY A 148 24.71 8.19 0.97
N GLY A 149 26.05 8.21 1.04
CA GLY A 149 26.91 7.13 0.53
C GLY A 149 26.90 5.78 1.28
N ASN A 150 25.75 5.29 1.76
CA ASN A 150 25.65 3.90 2.20
C ASN A 150 25.44 3.00 0.97
N GLN A 151 26.25 1.95 0.82
CA GLN A 151 26.25 1.07 -0.37
C GLN A 151 24.90 0.38 -0.66
N ALA A 152 23.91 0.52 0.21
CA ALA A 152 22.64 -0.17 0.14
C ALA A 152 21.48 0.75 -0.29
N GLY A 153 21.67 2.08 -0.32
CA GLY A 153 20.62 3.05 -0.62
C GLY A 153 19.40 2.94 0.31
N LEU A 154 19.55 2.41 1.53
CA LEU A 154 18.39 2.07 2.37
C LEU A 154 17.93 3.27 3.21
N GLY A 155 16.63 3.56 3.14
CA GLY A 155 15.94 4.49 4.04
C GLY A 155 15.28 3.83 5.22
N LEU A 156 15.36 4.48 6.38
CA LEU A 156 14.91 3.99 7.68
C LEU A 156 13.83 4.90 8.27
N ILE A 157 12.92 4.30 9.03
CA ILE A 157 11.80 4.96 9.71
C ILE A 157 12.04 4.98 11.23
N GLY A 158 12.08 6.16 11.83
CA GLY A 158 12.32 6.36 13.27
C GLY A 158 13.79 6.06 13.63
N GLY A 159 14.52 7.08 14.05
CA GLY A 159 15.98 7.02 14.15
C GLY A 159 16.50 6.50 15.48
N VAL A 160 16.91 5.23 15.55
CA VAL A 160 17.90 4.76 16.54
C VAL A 160 18.83 3.72 15.90
N PHE A 161 19.94 4.12 15.26
CA PHE A 161 21.13 3.24 15.24
C PHE A 161 22.45 4.01 15.23
N ALA A 162 23.36 3.55 16.12
CA ALA A 162 24.78 3.86 16.24
C ALA A 162 25.17 5.35 16.21
N SER A 163 25.03 6.01 17.37
CA SER A 163 25.47 7.39 17.69
C SER A 163 24.89 8.53 16.83
N GLY A 164 23.65 8.96 17.13
CA GLY A 164 23.19 10.38 17.10
C GLY A 164 22.62 11.00 15.81
N GLY A 165 21.68 10.38 15.07
CA GLY A 165 21.16 10.94 13.80
C GLY A 165 20.43 12.30 13.94
N PRO A 166 19.83 12.86 12.85
CA PRO A 166 20.40 13.80 11.86
C PRO A 166 21.90 13.78 11.60
N LEU A 167 22.36 12.65 11.06
CA LEU A 167 23.65 12.46 10.37
C LEU A 167 24.93 12.76 11.20
N THR A 168 24.77 12.80 12.52
CA THR A 168 25.69 12.48 13.64
C THR A 168 26.79 13.47 14.05
N ASP A 169 26.38 14.58 14.71
CA ASP A 169 27.25 15.45 15.53
C ASP A 169 27.75 14.71 16.79
N PRO A 170 29.06 14.70 17.12
CA PRO A 170 29.57 14.09 18.37
C PRO A 170 29.12 14.79 19.66
N GLY A 171 28.48 15.97 19.58
CA GLY A 171 28.06 16.76 20.73
C GLY A 171 26.70 16.42 21.35
N ASP A 172 25.80 15.75 20.63
CA ASP A 172 24.42 15.52 21.08
C ASP A 172 23.98 14.05 21.04
N ALA A 173 24.75 13.21 21.71
CA ALA A 173 24.40 11.81 21.94
C ALA A 173 23.22 11.61 22.93
N SER A 174 22.42 12.66 23.20
CA SER A 174 21.40 12.67 24.25
C SER A 174 19.98 13.02 23.80
N ALA A 175 19.79 13.54 22.59
CA ALA A 175 18.46 13.84 22.06
C ALA A 175 17.76 12.56 21.57
N ASP A 176 16.67 12.22 22.25
CA ASP A 176 15.75 11.14 21.92
C ASP A 176 14.91 11.54 20.70
N PHE A 177 15.38 11.20 19.49
CA PHE A 177 14.68 11.44 18.22
C PHE A 177 13.68 10.34 17.85
N ASP A 178 13.25 9.53 18.83
CA ASP A 178 12.20 8.54 18.63
C ASP A 178 10.96 9.18 18.02
N LEU A 179 10.38 8.49 17.02
CA LEU A 179 9.08 8.87 16.46
C LEU A 179 8.02 8.81 17.57
N LYS A 180 7.42 9.96 17.90
CA LYS A 180 6.33 10.09 18.86
C LYS A 180 5.01 10.08 18.10
N GLY A 181 4.61 8.89 17.65
CA GLY A 181 3.40 8.72 16.86
C GLY A 181 3.31 7.37 16.18
N HIS A 182 2.52 7.33 15.11
CA HIS A 182 2.28 6.14 14.30
C HIS A 182 2.59 6.40 12.84
N ILE A 183 3.04 5.36 12.14
CA ILE A 183 3.21 5.34 10.68
C ILE A 183 2.43 4.17 10.10
N ALA A 184 1.75 4.41 8.98
CA ALA A 184 0.91 3.41 8.31
C ALA A 184 1.43 3.01 6.93
N ILE A 185 1.88 3.97 6.13
CA ILE A 185 2.32 3.75 4.75
C ILE A 185 3.68 4.41 4.59
N PHE A 186 4.60 3.70 3.96
CA PHE A 186 5.89 4.23 3.54
C PHE A 186 6.28 3.60 2.20
N GLU A 187 6.35 4.42 1.15
CA GLU A 187 6.56 3.97 -0.22
C GLU A 187 7.60 4.85 -0.93
N PHE A 188 8.48 4.21 -1.70
CA PHE A 188 9.38 4.90 -2.63
C PHE A 188 9.00 4.54 -4.06
N THR A 189 8.85 5.57 -4.91
CA THR A 189 8.57 5.43 -6.33
C THR A 189 9.78 5.95 -7.12
N PRO A 190 10.37 5.16 -8.04
CA PRO A 190 11.53 5.55 -8.85
C PRO A 190 11.17 6.51 -10.01
N THR A 191 10.07 7.25 -9.87
CA THR A 191 9.58 8.24 -10.83
C THR A 191 8.96 9.41 -10.06
N ALA A 192 9.06 10.62 -10.59
CA ALA A 192 8.33 11.76 -10.05
C ALA A 192 6.82 11.57 -10.25
N LEU A 193 6.06 11.53 -9.15
CA LEU A 193 4.60 11.58 -9.19
C LEU A 193 4.14 12.95 -9.68
N THR A 194 3.06 12.98 -10.47
CA THR A 194 2.40 14.24 -10.80
C THR A 194 1.50 14.70 -9.64
N ALA A 195 1.14 15.98 -9.58
CA ALA A 195 0.15 16.47 -8.61
C ALA A 195 -1.18 15.69 -8.67
N GLY A 196 -1.58 15.23 -9.85
CA GLY A 196 -2.74 14.37 -10.03
C GLY A 196 -2.58 12.98 -9.41
N ASP A 197 -1.39 12.37 -9.54
CA ASP A 197 -1.08 11.08 -8.90
C ASP A 197 -1.10 11.20 -7.37
N VAL A 198 -0.52 12.28 -6.84
CA VAL A 198 -0.49 12.54 -5.39
C VAL A 198 -1.91 12.73 -4.84
N ALA A 199 -2.74 13.54 -5.50
CA ALA A 199 -4.13 13.75 -5.13
C ALA A 199 -4.96 12.45 -5.23
N ALA A 200 -4.74 11.63 -6.28
CA ALA A 200 -5.43 10.36 -6.46
C ALA A 200 -5.04 9.34 -5.36
N ARG A 201 -3.76 9.28 -4.98
CA ARG A 201 -3.28 8.45 -3.87
C ARG A 201 -3.89 8.89 -2.53
N TYR A 202 -3.95 10.19 -2.26
CA TYR A 202 -4.62 10.71 -1.07
C TYR A 202 -6.10 10.33 -1.02
N ALA A 203 -6.82 10.54 -2.13
CA ALA A 203 -8.23 10.19 -2.25
C ALA A 203 -8.44 8.68 -2.05
N ALA A 204 -7.60 7.83 -2.65
CA ALA A 204 -7.72 6.37 -2.50
C ALA A 204 -7.66 5.90 -1.04
N ILE A 205 -6.92 6.60 -0.17
CA ILE A 205 -6.81 6.28 1.26
C ILE A 205 -7.89 6.97 2.11
N THR A 206 -8.29 8.19 1.78
CA THR A 206 -9.25 8.98 2.61
C THR A 206 -10.71 8.81 2.19
N SER A 207 -10.97 8.61 0.90
CA SER A 207 -12.31 8.47 0.34
C SER A 207 -12.82 7.05 0.37
N SER A 208 -12.14 6.12 1.05
CA SER A 208 -12.66 4.80 1.38
C SER A 208 -13.73 4.91 2.46
N SER A 209 -14.75 5.78 2.27
CA SER A 209 -15.90 5.84 3.16
C SER A 209 -16.37 4.42 3.43
N SER A 210 -16.46 4.05 4.71
CA SER A 210 -17.23 2.90 5.13
C SER A 210 -18.59 3.01 4.44
N LEU A 211 -18.80 2.18 3.42
CA LEU A 211 -20.14 1.89 2.96
C LEU A 211 -20.77 1.17 4.14
N ALA A 212 -21.36 1.94 5.05
CA ALA A 212 -22.40 1.43 5.90
C ALA A 212 -23.38 0.75 4.94
N VAL A 213 -23.38 -0.59 4.96
CA VAL A 213 -24.35 -1.40 4.24
C VAL A 213 -25.70 -0.88 4.69
N PRO A 214 -26.51 -0.24 3.83
CA PRO A 214 -27.84 0.13 4.24
C PRO A 214 -28.60 -1.17 4.43
N GLU A 215 -29.07 -1.43 5.66
CA GLU A 215 -30.14 -2.41 5.89
C GLU A 215 -31.22 -2.19 4.83
N PRO A 216 -31.78 -3.26 4.22
CA PRO A 216 -32.65 -3.16 3.07
C PRO A 216 -33.94 -2.41 3.48
N SER A 217 -33.90 -1.10 3.30
CA SER A 217 -35.01 -0.22 3.60
C SER A 217 -35.90 -0.24 2.38
N THR A 218 -37.03 -0.93 2.53
CA THR A 218 -38.18 -0.91 1.61
C THR A 218 -38.36 0.50 1.04
N VAL A 219 -38.09 0.69 -0.25
CA VAL A 219 -38.37 1.94 -0.95
C VAL A 219 -39.89 2.08 -1.05
N MET A 220 -40.49 2.74 -0.05
CA MET A 220 -41.80 3.36 -0.19
C MET A 220 -41.64 4.53 -1.15
N LEU A 221 -42.18 4.39 -2.35
CA LEU A 221 -42.31 5.47 -3.31
C LEU A 221 -43.30 6.51 -2.77
N ALA A 222 -42.84 7.40 -1.90
CA ALA A 222 -43.62 8.55 -1.46
C ALA A 222 -43.74 9.53 -2.63
N GLY A 223 -44.96 9.67 -3.14
CA GLY A 223 -45.27 10.56 -4.26
C GLY A 223 -44.83 11.99 -3.98
N LEU A 224 -43.95 12.51 -4.84
CA LEU A 224 -43.71 13.95 -4.96
C LEU A 224 -44.97 14.62 -5.50
N SER A 225 -45.78 15.17 -4.59
CA SER A 225 -46.76 16.19 -4.94
C SER A 225 -46.02 17.51 -5.15
N LEU A 226 -45.99 18.00 -6.40
CA LEU A 226 -45.51 19.33 -6.72
C LEU A 226 -46.44 20.38 -6.06
N ALA A 227 -46.12 20.81 -4.85
CA ALA A 227 -46.76 21.99 -4.29
C ALA A 227 -46.17 23.22 -5.01
N THR A 228 -46.99 23.86 -5.85
CA THR A 228 -46.72 25.20 -6.39
C THR A 228 -46.46 26.16 -5.24
N ALA A 229 -45.19 26.48 -4.98
CA ALA A 229 -44.82 27.57 -4.08
C ALA A 229 -45.18 28.90 -4.77
N THR A 230 -46.27 29.53 -4.34
CA THR A 230 -46.60 30.89 -4.77
C THR A 230 -45.81 31.85 -3.89
N VAL A 231 -44.69 32.36 -4.39
CA VAL A 231 -43.95 33.44 -3.73
C VAL A 231 -44.74 34.74 -3.92
N LYS A 232 -45.36 35.25 -2.85
CA LYS A 232 -45.97 36.60 -2.83
C LYS A 232 -44.99 37.59 -2.22
N ILE A 233 -44.38 38.43 -3.04
CA ILE A 233 -43.62 39.59 -2.59
C ILE A 233 -44.61 40.75 -2.46
N ARG A 234 -44.79 41.30 -1.25
CA ARG A 234 -45.46 42.60 -1.06
C ARG A 234 -44.44 43.70 -1.25
N LEU A 235 -44.65 44.53 -2.28
CA LEU A 235 -43.99 45.82 -2.41
C LEU A 235 -44.94 46.85 -1.78
N ASP A 236 -44.52 47.45 -0.67
CA ASP A 236 -45.23 48.59 -0.09
C ASP A 236 -45.09 49.79 -1.03
N GLY A 237 -46.21 50.21 -1.63
CA GLY A 237 -46.34 51.50 -2.31
C GLY A 237 -46.66 51.40 -3.81
N GLY A 238 -47.94 51.56 -4.15
CA GLY A 238 -48.36 52.31 -5.35
C GLY A 238 -48.28 51.62 -6.72
N ARG A 239 -49.41 51.02 -7.13
CA ARG A 239 -49.92 50.87 -8.52
C ARG A 239 -48.95 50.42 -9.62
N GLY A 240 -48.96 49.11 -9.90
CA GLY A 240 -48.61 48.53 -11.21
C GLY A 240 -48.03 47.12 -11.10
N GLU A 241 -48.85 46.08 -11.28
CA GLU A 241 -48.35 44.70 -11.45
C GLU A 241 -47.80 44.50 -12.87
N ALA A 242 -46.50 44.28 -13.00
CA ALA A 242 -45.88 43.71 -14.20
C ALA A 242 -45.27 42.36 -13.83
N SER A 243 -45.73 41.28 -14.47
CA SER A 243 -45.28 39.92 -14.17
C SER A 243 -44.01 39.56 -14.96
N THR A 244 -42.91 39.26 -14.26
CA THR A 244 -41.72 38.61 -14.82
C THR A 244 -41.76 37.13 -14.45
N THR A 245 -42.45 36.34 -15.27
CA THR A 245 -42.70 34.90 -14.99
C THR A 245 -41.86 33.96 -15.87
N PHE A 246 -41.18 34.47 -16.89
CA PHE A 246 -40.52 33.64 -17.92
C PHE A 246 -39.08 33.25 -17.58
N GLU A 247 -38.32 34.07 -16.84
CA GLU A 247 -36.91 33.78 -16.54
C GLU A 247 -36.72 32.74 -15.42
N THR A 248 -37.62 32.73 -14.43
CA THR A 248 -37.52 31.81 -13.29
C THR A 248 -37.75 30.34 -13.69
N ILE A 249 -38.61 30.08 -14.69
CA ILE A 249 -38.89 28.71 -15.17
C ILE A 249 -37.70 28.14 -15.94
N HIS A 250 -36.99 28.96 -16.71
CA HIS A 250 -35.76 28.53 -17.40
C HIS A 250 -34.64 28.23 -16.40
N LEU A 251 -34.45 29.08 -15.39
CA LEU A 251 -33.44 28.85 -14.36
C LEU A 251 -33.68 27.55 -13.58
N ILE A 252 -34.93 27.28 -13.17
CA ILE A 252 -35.27 26.04 -12.45
C ILE A 252 -35.03 24.80 -13.31
N ARG A 253 -35.39 24.85 -14.61
CA ARG A 253 -35.12 23.74 -15.54
C ARG A 253 -33.64 23.51 -15.75
N THR A 254 -32.85 24.56 -15.93
CA THR A 254 -31.40 24.45 -16.12
C THR A 254 -30.71 23.89 -14.88
N VAL A 255 -31.11 24.33 -13.68
CA VAL A 255 -30.57 23.77 -12.42
C VAL A 255 -30.99 22.32 -12.24
N ALA A 256 -32.25 21.96 -12.52
CA ALA A 256 -32.71 20.58 -12.40
C ALA A 256 -31.99 19.63 -13.37
N ILE A 257 -31.76 20.07 -14.62
CA ILE A 257 -30.99 19.31 -15.60
C ILE A 257 -29.54 19.17 -15.16
N ALA A 258 -28.91 20.24 -14.68
CA ALA A 258 -27.54 20.23 -14.18
C ALA A 258 -27.36 19.25 -13.00
N VAL A 259 -28.28 19.29 -12.03
CA VAL A 259 -28.30 18.37 -10.88
C VAL A 259 -28.51 16.92 -11.34
N LEU A 260 -29.43 16.66 -12.26
CA LEU A 260 -29.66 15.32 -12.82
C LEU A 260 -28.44 14.81 -13.60
N THR A 261 -27.72 15.67 -14.33
CA THR A 261 -26.49 15.28 -15.02
C THR A 261 -25.33 14.99 -14.07
N ILE A 262 -25.22 15.73 -12.95
CA ILE A 262 -24.20 15.49 -11.92
C ILE A 262 -24.46 14.14 -11.22
N LEU A 263 -25.72 13.88 -10.84
CA LEU A 263 -26.13 12.62 -10.22
C LEU A 263 -25.94 11.42 -11.16
N ALA A 264 -26.18 11.58 -12.47
CA ALA A 264 -25.93 10.53 -13.45
C ALA A 264 -24.42 10.26 -13.66
N ALA A 265 -23.59 11.30 -13.61
CA ALA A 265 -22.14 11.17 -13.75
C ALA A 265 -21.49 10.42 -12.58
N GLU A 266 -22.00 10.57 -11.35
CA GLU A 266 -21.55 9.78 -10.19
C GLU A 266 -21.80 8.28 -10.36
N THR A 267 -22.93 7.89 -10.95
CA THR A 267 -23.24 6.46 -11.17
C THR A 267 -22.36 5.79 -12.22
N ALA A 268 -21.83 6.56 -13.18
CA ALA A 268 -21.02 6.04 -14.28
C ALA A 268 -19.54 5.83 -13.93
N LEU A 269 -19.07 6.37 -12.79
CA LEU A 269 -17.69 6.24 -12.29
C LEU A 269 -17.52 5.09 -11.28
N SER A 270 -18.56 4.29 -11.05
CA SER A 270 -18.44 3.02 -10.32
C SER A 270 -17.65 2.02 -11.17
N VAL A 271 -16.33 2.04 -11.03
CA VAL A 271 -15.49 0.94 -11.51
C VAL A 271 -15.87 -0.28 -10.68
N GLU A 272 -16.67 -1.18 -11.25
CA GLU A 272 -16.97 -2.46 -10.62
C GLU A 272 -15.66 -3.17 -10.30
N ARG A 273 -15.41 -3.40 -9.01
CA ARG A 273 -14.23 -4.13 -8.53
C ARG A 273 -14.37 -5.60 -8.97
N PRO A 274 -13.43 -6.15 -9.77
CA PRO A 274 -13.58 -7.51 -10.27
C PRO A 274 -13.33 -8.52 -9.15
N ASN A 275 -14.08 -9.62 -9.13
CA ASN A 275 -13.74 -10.75 -8.28
C ASN A 275 -12.40 -11.35 -8.71
N VAL A 276 -11.48 -11.53 -7.77
CA VAL A 276 -10.17 -12.16 -8.02
C VAL A 276 -10.21 -13.60 -7.55
N VAL A 277 -9.97 -14.55 -8.46
CA VAL A 277 -9.93 -15.99 -8.16
C VAL A 277 -8.57 -16.54 -8.58
N LEU A 278 -7.79 -17.00 -7.60
CA LEU A 278 -6.52 -17.66 -7.81
C LEU A 278 -6.66 -19.17 -7.61
N ILE A 279 -6.39 -19.94 -8.66
CA ILE A 279 -6.44 -21.41 -8.64
C ILE A 279 -5.01 -21.94 -8.70
N ILE A 280 -4.61 -22.70 -7.67
CA ILE A 280 -3.26 -23.28 -7.56
C ILE A 280 -3.39 -24.80 -7.56
N THR A 281 -2.79 -25.46 -8.55
CA THR A 281 -2.63 -26.91 -8.58
C THR A 281 -1.39 -27.33 -7.80
N ASP A 282 -1.44 -28.48 -7.13
CA ASP A 282 -0.32 -29.05 -6.39
C ASP A 282 0.36 -30.12 -7.26
N ASP A 283 1.67 -29.97 -7.49
CA ASP A 283 2.52 -30.89 -8.26
C ASP A 283 2.06 -31.19 -9.71
N ALA A 284 1.35 -30.26 -10.35
CA ALA A 284 1.04 -30.36 -11.77
C ALA A 284 2.28 -30.10 -12.64
N GLY A 285 2.58 -31.00 -13.55
CA GLY A 285 3.66 -30.87 -14.52
C GLY A 285 3.30 -29.95 -15.69
N TRP A 286 4.33 -29.43 -16.36
CA TRP A 286 4.18 -28.55 -17.54
C TRP A 286 3.25 -29.14 -18.60
N ALA A 287 3.46 -30.41 -18.95
CA ALA A 287 2.72 -31.09 -20.01
C ALA A 287 1.40 -31.72 -19.56
N ASP A 288 0.94 -31.50 -18.32
CA ASP A 288 -0.29 -32.12 -17.81
C ASP A 288 -1.55 -31.48 -18.42
N PHE A 289 -1.47 -30.22 -18.83
CA PHE A 289 -2.60 -29.45 -19.36
C PHE A 289 -2.66 -29.43 -20.89
N GLY A 290 -3.87 -29.55 -21.45
CA GLY A 290 -4.13 -29.50 -22.89
C GLY A 290 -3.63 -28.21 -23.52
N PHE A 291 -4.06 -27.07 -22.99
CA PHE A 291 -3.67 -25.76 -23.50
C PHE A 291 -2.15 -25.50 -23.49
N ILE A 292 -1.36 -26.13 -22.60
CA ILE A 292 0.10 -26.03 -22.64
C ILE A 292 0.67 -26.86 -23.78
N ARG A 293 0.20 -28.10 -23.97
CA ARG A 293 0.65 -28.95 -25.08
C ARG A 293 0.28 -28.36 -26.44
N ASP A 294 -0.83 -27.64 -26.53
CA ASP A 294 -1.23 -26.91 -27.73
C ASP A 294 -0.28 -25.73 -28.02
N ALA A 295 0.18 -25.04 -26.97
CA ALA A 295 1.10 -23.90 -27.07
C ALA A 295 2.58 -24.31 -27.23
N ASP A 296 2.95 -25.49 -26.73
CA ASP A 296 4.30 -26.05 -26.76
C ASP A 296 4.23 -27.52 -27.26
N PRO A 297 4.37 -27.75 -28.58
CA PRO A 297 4.36 -29.10 -29.15
C PRO A 297 5.50 -30.00 -28.69
N ALA A 298 6.54 -29.45 -28.04
CA ALA A 298 7.63 -30.23 -27.46
C ALA A 298 7.29 -30.73 -26.04
N ALA A 299 6.21 -30.23 -25.43
CA ALA A 299 5.75 -30.68 -24.12
C ALA A 299 5.34 -32.16 -24.16
N ASN A 300 6.07 -32.98 -23.40
CA ASN A 300 5.89 -34.43 -23.39
C ASN A 300 5.04 -34.86 -22.17
N PRO A 301 3.84 -35.45 -22.36
CA PRO A 301 3.00 -35.94 -21.26
C PRO A 301 3.57 -37.19 -20.56
N GLY A 302 4.72 -37.68 -21.02
CA GLY A 302 5.42 -38.81 -20.45
C GLY A 302 4.67 -40.13 -20.64
N ALA A 303 5.07 -41.14 -19.87
CA ALA A 303 4.56 -42.50 -19.99
C ALA A 303 3.08 -42.66 -19.61
N ARG A 304 2.50 -41.69 -18.88
CA ARG A 304 1.09 -41.71 -18.46
C ARG A 304 0.13 -41.23 -19.54
N GLY A 305 0.64 -40.61 -20.59
CA GLY A 305 -0.17 -40.14 -21.72
C GLY A 305 -0.98 -38.88 -21.42
N VAL A 306 -1.86 -38.54 -22.36
CA VAL A 306 -2.61 -37.27 -22.37
C VAL A 306 -3.71 -37.27 -21.30
N ILE A 307 -3.67 -36.27 -20.41
CA ILE A 307 -4.72 -36.02 -19.42
C ILE A 307 -5.74 -35.03 -20.01
N PRO A 308 -7.05 -35.35 -20.03
CA PRO A 308 -8.08 -34.43 -20.50
C PRO A 308 -8.32 -33.29 -19.50
N THR A 309 -8.24 -32.04 -19.96
CA THR A 309 -8.46 -30.84 -19.12
C THR A 309 -9.50 -29.86 -19.69
N PRO A 310 -10.67 -30.32 -20.18
CA PRO A 310 -11.56 -29.53 -21.05
C PRO A 310 -12.05 -28.21 -20.44
N ASN A 311 -12.20 -28.14 -19.10
CA ASN A 311 -12.58 -26.89 -18.44
C ASN A 311 -11.45 -25.86 -18.40
N LEU A 312 -10.21 -26.30 -18.18
CA LEU A 312 -9.04 -25.41 -18.18
C LEU A 312 -8.69 -25.00 -19.61
N ASP A 313 -8.82 -25.90 -20.58
CA ASP A 313 -8.63 -25.60 -21.99
C ASP A 313 -9.63 -24.53 -22.47
N ARG A 314 -10.90 -24.65 -22.05
CA ARG A 314 -11.92 -23.63 -22.30
C ARG A 314 -11.65 -22.31 -21.60
N LEU A 315 -11.01 -22.31 -20.42
CA LEU A 315 -10.58 -21.08 -19.74
C LEU A 315 -9.46 -20.40 -20.54
N ALA A 316 -8.43 -21.16 -20.92
CA ALA A 316 -7.30 -20.68 -21.71
C ALA A 316 -7.74 -20.10 -23.05
N SER A 317 -8.67 -20.75 -23.77
CA SER A 317 -9.18 -20.28 -25.07
C SER A 317 -9.90 -18.92 -25.02
N ARG A 318 -10.28 -18.45 -23.83
CA ARG A 318 -10.99 -17.18 -23.60
C ARG A 318 -10.15 -16.18 -22.80
N GLY A 319 -8.87 -16.48 -22.59
CA GLY A 319 -7.99 -15.69 -21.74
C GLY A 319 -6.57 -15.63 -22.30
N VAL A 320 -5.62 -15.41 -21.40
CA VAL A 320 -4.20 -15.36 -21.72
C VAL A 320 -3.51 -16.53 -21.03
N SER A 321 -2.73 -17.28 -21.79
CA SER A 321 -1.85 -18.34 -21.28
C SER A 321 -0.41 -17.87 -21.31
N PHE A 322 0.34 -18.23 -20.27
CA PHE A 322 1.76 -17.89 -20.15
C PHE A 322 2.61 -19.12 -20.47
N THR A 323 3.46 -19.02 -21.49
CA THR A 323 4.45 -20.06 -21.83
C THR A 323 5.76 -19.93 -21.03
N ASN A 324 5.88 -18.85 -20.25
CA ASN A 324 7.01 -18.57 -19.38
C ASN A 324 6.47 -18.06 -18.03
N ALA A 325 6.09 -18.98 -17.15
CA ALA A 325 5.60 -18.69 -15.80
C ALA A 325 6.34 -19.58 -14.79
N TYR A 326 6.94 -18.96 -13.77
CA TYR A 326 7.85 -19.64 -12.85
C TYR A 326 7.31 -19.60 -11.42
N ALA A 327 7.51 -20.69 -10.69
CA ALA A 327 7.19 -20.83 -9.27
C ALA A 327 8.46 -21.11 -8.46
N GLY A 328 8.33 -21.15 -7.13
CA GLY A 328 9.39 -21.64 -6.26
C GLY A 328 9.68 -23.13 -6.50
N SER A 329 10.78 -23.63 -5.93
CA SER A 329 11.23 -25.02 -6.13
C SER A 329 10.35 -26.08 -5.43
N VAL A 330 9.60 -25.69 -4.41
CA VAL A 330 8.76 -26.59 -3.59
C VAL A 330 7.46 -25.91 -3.15
N CYS A 331 6.47 -26.70 -2.71
CA CYS A 331 5.10 -26.24 -2.46
C CYS A 331 5.01 -25.04 -1.50
N SER A 332 5.61 -25.16 -0.32
CA SER A 332 5.48 -24.18 0.77
C SER A 332 6.14 -22.85 0.39
N VAL A 333 7.35 -22.92 -0.19
CA VAL A 333 8.08 -21.75 -0.68
C VAL A 333 7.31 -21.04 -1.78
N SER A 334 6.77 -21.77 -2.75
CA SER A 334 5.95 -21.20 -3.83
C SER A 334 4.71 -20.49 -3.29
N ARG A 335 4.02 -21.11 -2.33
CA ARG A 335 2.82 -20.53 -1.70
C ARG A 335 3.18 -19.27 -0.91
N ALA A 336 4.26 -19.29 -0.12
CA ALA A 336 4.71 -18.12 0.61
C ALA A 336 5.06 -16.95 -0.33
N MET A 337 5.73 -17.22 -1.45
CA MET A 337 6.06 -16.21 -2.46
C MET A 337 4.83 -15.66 -3.17
N ILE A 338 3.88 -16.51 -3.55
CA ILE A 338 2.61 -16.09 -4.18
C ILE A 338 1.81 -15.22 -3.21
N THR A 339 1.74 -15.62 -1.95
CA THR A 339 0.99 -14.92 -0.90
C THR A 339 1.57 -13.55 -0.59
N THR A 340 2.89 -13.40 -0.59
CA THR A 340 3.56 -12.14 -0.17
C THR A 340 4.00 -11.26 -1.33
N GLY A 341 4.08 -11.80 -2.55
CA GLY A 341 4.73 -11.14 -3.68
C GLY A 341 6.25 -10.98 -3.52
N ARG A 342 6.86 -11.67 -2.56
CA ARG A 342 8.28 -11.52 -2.19
C ARG A 342 9.03 -12.85 -2.34
N TYR A 343 10.30 -12.77 -2.71
CA TYR A 343 11.16 -13.96 -2.70
C TYR A 343 11.32 -14.51 -1.28
N GLY A 344 11.18 -15.83 -1.12
CA GLY A 344 11.22 -16.50 0.19
C GLY A 344 12.49 -16.22 0.99
N ASN A 345 13.64 -16.06 0.32
CA ASN A 345 14.91 -15.73 0.97
C ASN A 345 14.91 -14.36 1.69
N ARG A 346 14.00 -13.43 1.34
CA ARG A 346 13.89 -12.13 2.01
C ARG A 346 13.34 -12.23 3.43
N PHE A 347 12.67 -13.33 3.75
CA PHE A 347 12.03 -13.56 5.06
C PHE A 347 12.32 -14.97 5.61
N GLY A 348 13.46 -15.55 5.21
CA GLY A 348 13.95 -16.82 5.76
C GLY A 348 13.20 -18.07 5.31
N TYR A 349 12.40 -17.99 4.25
CA TYR A 349 11.50 -19.06 3.80
C TYR A 349 12.10 -19.84 2.62
N GLY A 350 13.13 -20.63 2.91
CA GLY A 350 13.88 -21.38 1.89
C GLY A 350 13.45 -22.83 1.67
N ASN A 351 12.66 -23.42 2.57
CA ASN A 351 12.33 -24.84 2.58
C ASN A 351 10.84 -25.08 2.86
N ASN A 352 10.35 -26.30 2.59
CA ASN A 352 9.05 -26.70 3.11
C ASN A 352 9.05 -26.71 4.64
N ILE A 353 7.94 -26.27 5.23
CA ILE A 353 7.73 -26.42 6.68
C ILE A 353 7.81 -27.90 7.06
N ILE A 354 8.63 -28.21 8.07
CA ILE A 354 8.83 -29.57 8.56
C ILE A 354 7.79 -29.83 9.65
N SER A 355 7.01 -30.91 9.51
CA SER A 355 5.98 -31.32 10.47
C SER A 355 6.55 -31.88 11.79
N ASP A 356 7.85 -32.20 11.82
CA ASP A 356 8.57 -32.65 13.00
C ASP A 356 9.16 -31.45 13.77
N THR A 357 8.49 -31.09 14.86
CA THR A 357 8.85 -29.99 15.75
C THR A 357 10.03 -30.31 16.68
N SER A 358 10.58 -31.52 16.65
CA SER A 358 11.66 -31.94 17.57
C SER A 358 13.06 -31.43 17.19
N ALA A 359 13.24 -30.94 15.97
CA ALA A 359 14.55 -30.57 15.42
C ALA A 359 14.79 -29.05 15.24
N ILE A 360 13.83 -28.19 15.60
CA ILE A 360 13.85 -26.76 15.28
C ILE A 360 13.38 -25.94 16.49
N GLY A 361 13.94 -24.74 16.65
CA GLY A 361 13.74 -23.83 17.78
C GLY A 361 12.29 -23.59 18.22
N SER A 362 12.15 -23.10 19.44
CA SER A 362 10.91 -23.03 20.21
C SER A 362 9.99 -21.83 19.91
N SER A 363 10.24 -21.04 18.85
CA SER A 363 9.36 -19.90 18.52
C SER A 363 8.23 -20.29 17.55
N PRO A 364 6.97 -19.84 17.77
CA PRO A 364 5.86 -19.98 16.82
C PRO A 364 6.13 -19.40 15.43
N THR A 365 7.11 -18.51 15.31
CA THR A 365 7.57 -17.87 14.06
C THR A 365 8.63 -18.67 13.31
N ASP A 366 9.23 -19.69 13.94
CA ASP A 366 10.32 -20.48 13.34
C ASP A 366 9.82 -21.50 12.30
N GLN A 367 8.49 -21.68 12.18
CA GLN A 367 7.86 -22.67 11.32
C GLN A 367 6.60 -22.12 10.63
N GLY A 368 6.77 -21.47 9.49
CA GLY A 368 5.67 -20.94 8.67
C GLY A 368 5.87 -19.47 8.33
N LEU A 369 4.87 -18.88 7.68
CA LEU A 369 4.95 -17.53 7.16
C LEU A 369 5.10 -16.57 8.36
N PRO A 370 6.14 -15.71 8.40
CA PRO A 370 6.29 -14.76 9.48
C PRO A 370 5.08 -13.84 9.53
N THR A 371 4.52 -13.62 10.72
CA THR A 371 3.34 -12.75 10.90
C THR A 371 3.63 -11.27 10.64
N SER A 372 4.89 -10.91 10.41
CA SER A 372 5.30 -9.58 9.95
C SER A 372 5.17 -9.39 8.43
N GLU A 373 5.01 -10.46 7.65
CA GLU A 373 4.80 -10.35 6.21
C GLU A 373 3.33 -10.02 5.91
N VAL A 374 3.11 -9.09 4.98
CA VAL A 374 1.76 -8.75 4.52
C VAL A 374 1.37 -9.69 3.38
N THR A 375 0.25 -10.37 3.55
CA THR A 375 -0.31 -11.29 2.58
C THR A 375 -1.22 -10.59 1.57
N ILE A 376 -1.44 -11.25 0.43
CA ILE A 376 -2.40 -10.80 -0.58
C ILE A 376 -3.82 -10.70 -0.02
N TRP A 377 -4.18 -11.54 0.94
CA TRP A 377 -5.49 -11.48 1.58
C TRP A 377 -5.61 -10.23 2.47
N GLU A 378 -4.63 -9.94 3.32
CA GLU A 378 -4.61 -8.70 4.12
C GLU A 378 -4.66 -7.46 3.23
N ARG A 379 -3.92 -7.48 2.10
CA ARG A 379 -3.95 -6.39 1.13
C ARG A 379 -5.30 -6.26 0.40
N MET A 380 -5.98 -7.36 0.12
CA MET A 380 -7.29 -7.34 -0.55
C MET A 380 -8.39 -6.90 0.41
N GLN A 381 -8.34 -7.33 1.68
CA GLN A 381 -9.24 -6.87 2.73
C GLN A 381 -9.14 -5.36 2.94
N SER A 382 -7.92 -4.81 2.95
CA SER A 382 -7.74 -3.37 3.14
C SER A 382 -8.38 -2.51 2.05
N VAL A 383 -8.68 -3.10 0.88
CA VAL A 383 -9.42 -2.45 -0.21
C VAL A 383 -10.83 -3.02 -0.40
N GLY A 384 -11.40 -3.61 0.66
CA GLY A 384 -12.83 -3.96 0.77
C GLY A 384 -13.25 -5.26 0.10
N TYR A 385 -12.33 -6.19 -0.16
CA TYR A 385 -12.68 -7.54 -0.60
C TYR A 385 -12.92 -8.46 0.60
N SER A 386 -13.94 -9.32 0.48
CA SER A 386 -14.02 -10.51 1.32
C SER A 386 -13.00 -11.54 0.86
N THR A 387 -12.35 -12.20 1.81
CA THR A 387 -11.23 -13.11 1.53
C THR A 387 -11.51 -14.54 1.90
N ALA A 388 -11.13 -15.46 1.02
CA ALA A 388 -11.23 -16.88 1.29
C ALA A 388 -10.00 -17.63 0.80
N ALA A 389 -9.66 -18.71 1.50
CA ALA A 389 -8.69 -19.70 1.07
C ALA A 389 -9.27 -21.10 1.24
N ILE A 390 -9.32 -21.86 0.14
CA ILE A 390 -9.89 -23.21 0.12
C ILE A 390 -8.83 -24.20 -0.34
N GLY A 391 -8.60 -25.25 0.44
CA GLY A 391 -7.67 -26.35 0.14
C GLY A 391 -6.41 -26.35 0.99
N LYS A 392 -5.24 -26.43 0.35
CA LYS A 392 -3.95 -26.60 1.04
C LYS A 392 -3.34 -25.25 1.40
N TRP A 393 -3.12 -25.02 2.69
CA TRP A 393 -2.42 -23.83 3.17
C TRP A 393 -0.90 -24.01 3.08
N HIS A 394 -0.32 -24.95 3.82
CA HIS A 394 1.09 -25.34 3.80
C HIS A 394 2.09 -24.19 3.99
N ILE A 395 1.67 -23.10 4.65
CA ILE A 395 2.53 -21.97 4.99
C ILE A 395 2.45 -21.60 6.47
N GLY A 396 1.96 -22.49 7.33
CA GLY A 396 1.91 -22.29 8.78
C GLY A 396 0.82 -23.13 9.42
N GLN A 397 0.96 -23.46 10.70
CA GLN A 397 -0.02 -24.26 11.44
C GLN A 397 -0.12 -23.89 12.92
N HIS A 398 0.70 -22.93 13.37
CA HIS A 398 0.80 -22.55 14.76
C HIS A 398 -0.38 -21.67 15.16
N ALA A 399 -1.03 -22.06 16.25
CA ALA A 399 -2.04 -21.23 16.89
C ALA A 399 -1.38 -20.00 17.54
N ASN A 400 -2.23 -19.07 17.99
CA ASN A 400 -1.79 -18.00 18.88
C ASN A 400 -1.27 -18.60 20.19
N ALA A 401 -0.17 -18.04 20.70
CA ALA A 401 0.46 -18.41 21.96
C ALA A 401 0.50 -17.18 22.88
N GLY A 402 -0.51 -17.07 23.75
CA GLY A 402 -0.68 -15.86 24.57
C GLY A 402 -0.94 -14.64 23.70
N SER A 403 -0.09 -13.62 23.79
CA SER A 403 -0.15 -12.41 22.96
C SER A 403 0.58 -12.53 21.62
N ILE A 404 1.21 -13.67 21.33
CA ILE A 404 1.94 -13.92 20.08
C ILE A 404 0.96 -14.51 19.07
N LEU A 405 0.77 -13.83 17.94
CA LEU A 405 -0.01 -14.35 16.81
C LEU A 405 0.75 -15.50 16.15
N GLY A 406 0.03 -16.58 15.86
CA GLY A 406 0.51 -17.70 15.07
C GLY A 406 0.32 -17.47 13.57
N ASN A 407 0.64 -18.46 12.75
CA ASN A 407 0.70 -18.34 11.27
C ASN A 407 -0.36 -19.18 10.55
N ARG A 408 -1.50 -19.38 11.19
CA ARG A 408 -2.70 -19.95 10.58
C ARG A 408 -3.42 -18.93 9.69
N PRO A 409 -4.27 -19.38 8.75
CA PRO A 409 -4.98 -18.52 7.80
C PRO A 409 -5.69 -17.31 8.44
N GLU A 410 -6.36 -17.53 9.58
CA GLU A 410 -7.12 -16.49 10.28
C GLU A 410 -6.24 -15.32 10.79
N ASN A 411 -4.94 -15.55 10.95
CA ASN A 411 -3.97 -14.53 11.35
C ASN A 411 -3.22 -13.93 10.15
N GLN A 412 -3.66 -14.24 8.93
CA GLN A 412 -2.99 -13.92 7.67
C GLN A 412 -4.02 -13.39 6.65
N GLY A 413 -5.01 -12.64 7.16
CA GLY A 413 -6.05 -11.96 6.38
C GLY A 413 -7.11 -12.86 5.74
N VAL A 414 -7.19 -14.14 6.08
CA VAL A 414 -8.21 -15.05 5.52
C VAL A 414 -9.46 -15.02 6.40
N GLU A 415 -10.57 -14.45 5.89
CA GLU A 415 -11.88 -14.46 6.57
C GLU A 415 -12.54 -15.83 6.58
N LEU A 416 -12.47 -16.56 5.47
CA LEU A 416 -13.02 -17.90 5.35
C LEU A 416 -11.95 -18.88 4.91
N PHE A 417 -11.63 -19.83 5.78
CA PHE A 417 -10.72 -20.91 5.43
C PHE A 417 -11.46 -22.25 5.45
N GLU A 418 -11.31 -23.02 4.37
CA GLU A 418 -11.76 -24.42 4.33
C GLU A 418 -10.66 -25.32 3.77
N GLY A 419 -10.00 -26.11 4.61
CA GLY A 419 -8.80 -26.79 4.14
C GLY A 419 -7.95 -27.50 5.19
N LEU A 420 -6.70 -27.78 4.81
CA LEU A 420 -5.66 -28.32 5.69
C LEU A 420 -4.51 -27.33 5.85
N TRP A 421 -3.86 -27.37 7.02
CA TRP A 421 -2.69 -26.53 7.28
C TRP A 421 -1.40 -27.16 6.75
N GLU A 422 -1.32 -28.48 6.79
CA GLU A 422 -0.10 -29.22 6.43
C GLU A 422 0.12 -29.38 4.91
N GLY A 423 1.25 -30.00 4.57
CA GLY A 423 1.70 -30.17 3.19
C GLY A 423 0.97 -31.24 2.38
N SER A 424 0.31 -32.17 3.03
CA SER A 424 -0.41 -33.24 2.35
C SER A 424 -1.40 -33.90 3.30
N ARG A 425 -2.34 -34.65 2.73
CA ARG A 425 -3.25 -35.52 3.45
C ARG A 425 -3.74 -36.64 2.56
N SER A 426 -4.22 -37.73 3.16
CA SER A 426 -5.06 -38.68 2.45
C SER A 426 -6.34 -38.00 1.93
N TYR A 427 -6.72 -38.35 0.70
CA TYR A 427 -7.99 -37.92 0.11
C TYR A 427 -9.21 -38.58 0.77
N SER A 428 -9.00 -39.67 1.51
CA SER A 428 -10.08 -40.36 2.23
C SER A 428 -10.59 -39.52 3.41
N VAL A 429 -11.91 -39.33 3.46
CA VAL A 429 -12.57 -38.58 4.54
C VAL A 429 -12.38 -39.32 5.87
N GLY A 430 -11.99 -38.59 6.92
CA GLY A 430 -11.82 -39.13 8.29
C GLY A 430 -10.51 -39.88 8.57
N ALA A 431 -9.60 -39.97 7.59
CA ALA A 431 -8.34 -40.71 7.74
C ALA A 431 -7.22 -39.96 8.46
N GLU A 432 -7.42 -38.68 8.79
CA GLU A 432 -6.34 -37.76 9.19
C GLU A 432 -6.71 -37.00 10.45
N ALA A 433 -5.73 -36.83 11.34
CA ALA A 433 -5.83 -36.05 12.57
C ALA A 433 -5.00 -34.76 12.47
N ASP A 434 -5.15 -33.88 13.47
CA ASP A 434 -4.33 -32.69 13.66
C ASP A 434 -4.20 -31.83 12.39
N ALA A 435 -3.02 -31.32 12.06
CA ALA A 435 -2.81 -30.34 10.99
C ALA A 435 -3.25 -30.79 9.58
N ARG A 436 -3.41 -32.10 9.36
CA ARG A 436 -3.88 -32.73 8.12
C ARG A 436 -5.39 -32.91 8.03
N ALA A 437 -6.12 -32.70 9.13
CA ALA A 437 -7.57 -32.73 9.14
C ALA A 437 -8.15 -31.54 8.35
N LEU A 438 -9.29 -31.75 7.68
CA LEU A 438 -10.05 -30.66 7.08
C LEU A 438 -10.67 -29.81 8.17
N ARG A 439 -10.53 -28.50 8.02
CA ARG A 439 -11.05 -27.49 8.92
C ARG A 439 -11.89 -26.50 8.16
N ARG A 440 -12.84 -25.93 8.86
CA ARG A 440 -13.52 -24.71 8.47
C ARG A 440 -13.38 -23.73 9.62
N THR A 441 -12.81 -22.56 9.35
CA THR A 441 -12.63 -21.47 10.32
C THR A 441 -13.14 -20.19 9.73
#